data_AF-A0A9D6EZ74-F1
#
_entry.id   AF-A0A9D6EZ74-F1
#
_cell.length_a   1.000
_cell.length_b   1.000
_cell.length_c   1.000
_cell.angle_alpha   90.00
_cell.angle_beta   90.00
_cell.angle_gamma   90.00
#
_symmetry.space_group_name_H-M   'P 1'
#
loop_
_entity.id
_entity.type
_entity.pdbx_description
1 polymer ?
#
loop_
_entity_poly.entity_id
_entity_poly.type
_entity_poly.pdbx_seq_one_letter_code
_entity_poly.pdbx_strand_id
1 'polypeptide(L)'
;MKKKAKPTEVDDLREEYDATLIRSGVRGKYAKRYHEGTNLVLLAPDVAAAFPDANAVNDALRLLMTVAQKSVPQSRAANSG
;
A
#
# COMPACT_ATOMS: atom_id res chain seq x y z
N MET A 1 47.98 5.76 27.31
CA MET A 1 46.60 5.59 26.81
C MET A 1 46.21 6.83 26.00
N LYS A 2 45.99 6.72 24.69
CA LYS A 2 45.55 7.87 23.86
C LYS A 2 44.03 7.83 23.75
N LYS A 3 43.34 8.81 24.35
CA LYS A 3 41.88 9.00 24.16
C LYS A 3 41.66 9.43 22.71
N LYS A 4 40.93 8.63 21.93
CA LYS A 4 40.44 9.03 20.61
C LYS A 4 39.32 10.05 20.80
N ALA A 5 39.48 11.25 20.24
CA ALA A 5 38.42 12.24 20.18
C ALA A 5 37.27 11.69 19.31
N LYS A 6 36.03 11.88 19.78
CA LYS A 6 34.82 11.54 19.00
C LYS A 6 34.78 12.41 17.73
N PRO A 7 34.32 11.89 16.58
CA PRO A 7 34.03 12.73 15.43
C PRO A 7 32.97 13.74 15.84
N THR A 8 33.25 15.02 15.64
CA THR A 8 32.25 16.09 15.72
C THR A 8 31.24 15.80 14.62
N GLU A 9 30.01 15.42 14.99
CA GLU A 9 28.90 15.36 14.04
C GLU A 9 28.71 16.77 13.50
N VAL A 10 28.97 16.93 12.19
CA VAL A 10 28.72 18.19 11.49
C VAL A 10 27.20 18.32 11.43
N ASP A 11 26.68 19.34 12.10
CA ASP A 11 25.25 19.64 12.09
C ASP A 11 24.91 20.24 10.72
N ASP A 12 24.54 19.39 9.76
CA ASP A 12 24.12 19.80 8.41
C ASP A 12 22.72 20.43 8.39
N LEU A 13 22.12 20.67 9.56
CA LEU A 13 20.81 21.31 9.68
C LEU A 13 20.92 22.79 9.29
N ARG A 14 20.05 23.24 8.39
CA ARG A 14 19.98 24.67 8.05
C ARG A 14 19.52 25.46 9.27
N GLU A 15 20.05 26.66 9.44
CA GLU A 15 19.77 27.53 10.58
C GLU A 15 18.27 27.82 10.77
N GLU A 16 17.47 27.78 9.69
CA GLU A 16 16.03 28.00 9.77
C GLU A 16 15.24 26.82 10.37
N TYR A 17 15.86 25.65 10.49
CA TYR A 17 15.23 24.47 11.09
C TYR A 17 15.57 24.37 12.57
N ASP A 18 14.57 24.54 13.42
CA ASP A 18 14.69 24.22 14.84
C ASP A 18 14.87 22.70 15.03
N ALA A 19 15.93 22.29 15.74
CA ALA A 19 16.21 20.90 16.10
C ALA A 19 15.03 20.21 16.83
N THR A 20 14.11 20.98 17.42
CA THR A 20 12.87 20.44 18.01
C THR A 20 11.90 19.85 16.97
N LEU A 21 11.90 20.35 15.73
CA LEU A 21 11.00 19.88 14.66
C LEU A 21 11.30 18.43 14.28
N ILE A 22 12.59 18.08 14.18
CA ILE A 22 13.04 16.74 13.77
C ILE A 22 12.73 15.69 14.85
N ARG A 23 12.73 16.11 16.12
CA ARG A 23 12.51 15.20 17.26
C ARG A 23 11.07 14.68 17.37
N SER A 24 10.12 15.35 16.72
CA SER A 24 8.68 15.06 16.81
C SER A 24 8.15 14.08 15.75
N GLY A 25 9.01 13.61 14.84
CA GLY A 25 8.61 12.70 13.76
C GLY A 25 8.27 11.30 14.24
N VAL A 26 6.98 10.94 14.28
CA VAL A 26 6.56 9.55 14.52
C VAL A 26 6.81 8.72 13.26
N ARG A 27 7.79 7.81 13.32
CA ARG A 27 8.08 6.86 12.23
C ARG A 27 6.82 6.06 11.89
N GLY A 28 6.42 6.07 10.62
CA GLY A 28 5.26 5.31 10.16
C GLY A 28 3.90 5.91 10.53
N LYS A 29 3.81 7.19 10.94
CA LYS A 29 2.55 7.91 11.25
C LYS A 29 1.43 7.67 10.23
N TYR A 30 1.78 7.48 8.96
CA TYR A 30 0.84 7.26 7.86
C TYR A 30 1.00 5.91 7.15
N ALA A 31 1.92 5.05 7.60
CA ALA A 31 2.15 3.75 6.99
C ALA A 31 0.88 2.89 7.01
N LYS A 32 0.15 2.89 8.14
CA LYS A 32 -1.13 2.16 8.27
C LYS A 32 -2.17 2.63 7.25
N ARG A 33 -2.35 3.95 7.09
CA ARG A 33 -3.30 4.52 6.11
C ARG A 33 -2.92 4.21 4.66
N TYR A 34 -1.62 4.17 4.37
CA TYR A 34 -1.11 3.76 3.06
C TYR A 34 -1.42 2.29 2.78
N HIS A 35 -1.20 1.41 3.77
CA HIS A 35 -1.53 -0.02 3.64
C HIS A 35 -3.04 -0.28 3.56
N GLU A 36 -3.87 0.48 4.28
CA GLU A 36 -5.34 0.36 4.24
C GLU A 36 -5.91 0.69 2.85
N GLY A 37 -5.26 1.57 2.08
CA GLY A 37 -5.71 2.00 0.75
C GLY A 37 -5.17 1.18 -0.43
N THR A 38 -4.30 0.20 -0.20
CA THR A 38 -3.65 -0.54 -1.31
C THR A 38 -3.54 -2.02 -0.99
N ASN A 39 -4.53 -2.80 -1.45
CA ASN A 39 -4.43 -4.26 -1.47
C ASN A 39 -3.68 -4.69 -2.74
N LEU A 40 -2.36 -4.90 -2.62
CA LEU A 40 -1.52 -5.39 -3.72
C LEU A 40 -1.63 -6.90 -3.81
N VAL A 41 -2.04 -7.39 -4.98
CA VAL A 41 -2.08 -8.82 -5.29
C VAL A 41 -1.05 -9.10 -6.38
N LEU A 42 -0.13 -10.03 -6.10
CA LEU A 42 0.84 -10.49 -7.09
C LEU A 42 0.15 -11.48 -8.04
N LEU A 43 0.18 -11.19 -9.34
CA LEU A 43 -0.31 -12.10 -10.37
C LEU A 43 0.72 -13.20 -10.66
N ALA A 44 0.24 -14.38 -11.05
CA ALA A 44 1.10 -15.41 -11.59
C ALA A 44 1.75 -14.95 -12.91
N PRO A 45 2.96 -15.43 -13.27
CA PRO A 45 3.71 -14.91 -14.42
C PRO A 45 2.98 -15.04 -15.77
N ASP A 46 2.26 -16.14 -15.96
CA ASP A 46 1.45 -16.41 -17.14
C ASP A 46 0.26 -15.44 -17.26
N VAL A 47 -0.41 -15.16 -16.14
CA VAL A 47 -1.50 -14.18 -16.07
C VAL A 47 -0.95 -12.77 -16.32
N ALA A 48 0.17 -12.41 -15.70
CA ALA A 48 0.80 -11.11 -15.91
C ALA A 48 1.23 -10.90 -17.37
N ALA A 49 1.69 -11.96 -18.06
CA ALA A 49 2.04 -11.88 -19.47
C ALA A 49 0.83 -11.67 -20.41
N ALA A 50 -0.37 -12.05 -19.97
CA ALA A 50 -1.59 -11.91 -20.75
C ALA A 50 -2.19 -10.49 -20.73
N PHE A 51 -1.83 -9.65 -19.75
CA PHE A 51 -2.38 -8.31 -19.57
C PHE A 51 -1.31 -7.22 -19.61
N PRO A 52 -1.49 -6.14 -20.38
CA PRO A 52 -0.49 -5.08 -20.51
C PRO A 52 -0.38 -4.19 -19.27
N ASP A 53 -1.46 -4.04 -18.49
CA ASP A 53 -1.48 -3.20 -17.29
C ASP A 53 -2.58 -3.60 -16.29
N ALA A 54 -2.61 -2.91 -15.15
CA ALA A 54 -3.58 -3.14 -14.08
C ALA A 54 -5.02 -2.76 -14.46
N ASN A 55 -5.24 -1.82 -15.39
CA ASN A 55 -6.58 -1.44 -15.83
C ASN A 55 -7.20 -2.60 -16.62
N ALA A 56 -6.44 -3.18 -17.55
CA ALA A 56 -6.87 -4.34 -18.34
C ALA A 56 -7.25 -5.55 -17.46
N VAL A 57 -6.46 -5.82 -16.41
CA VAL A 57 -6.78 -6.88 -15.42
C VAL A 57 -8.09 -6.56 -14.70
N ASN A 58 -8.23 -5.34 -14.17
CA ASN A 58 -9.41 -4.95 -13.40
C ASN A 58 -10.69 -4.97 -14.24
N ASP A 59 -10.63 -4.54 -15.50
CA ASP A 59 -11.79 -4.55 -16.39
C ASP A 59 -12.22 -5.97 -16.74
N ALA A 60 -11.26 -6.88 -16.98
CA ALA A 60 -11.57 -8.30 -17.18
C ALA A 60 -12.25 -8.93 -15.95
N LEU A 61 -11.73 -8.64 -14.74
CA LEU A 61 -12.33 -9.13 -13.50
C LEU A 61 -13.73 -8.56 -13.25
N ARG A 62 -13.97 -7.28 -13.55
CA ARG A 62 -15.30 -6.64 -13.46
C ARG A 62 -16.30 -7.28 -14.43
N LEU A 63 -15.87 -7.59 -15.66
CA LEU A 63 -16.70 -8.30 -16.61
C LEU A 63 -17.08 -9.69 -16.06
N LEU A 64 -16.11 -10.42 -15.51
CA LEU A 64 -16.35 -11.72 -14.89
C LEU A 64 -17.35 -11.63 -13.72
N MET A 65 -17.23 -10.61 -12.86
CA MET A 65 -18.19 -10.36 -11.78
C MET A 65 -19.60 -10.13 -12.33
N THR A 66 -19.73 -9.40 -13.44
CA THR A 66 -21.03 -9.14 -14.08
C THR A 66 -21.64 -10.42 -14.64
N VAL A 67 -20.83 -11.27 -15.28
CA VAL A 67 -21.28 -12.58 -15.78
C VAL A 67 -21.67 -13.50 -14.63
N ALA A 68 -20.86 -13.54 -13.56
CA ALA A 68 -21.15 -14.32 -12.37
C ALA A 68 -22.49 -13.92 -11.72
N GLN A 69 -22.75 -12.62 -11.57
CA GLN A 69 -24.02 -12.11 -11.02
C GLN A 69 -25.24 -12.52 -11.88
N LYS A 70 -25.09 -12.58 -13.20
CA LYS A 70 -26.16 -12.99 -14.12
C LYS A 70 -26.36 -14.51 -14.18
N SER A 71 -25.33 -15.29 -13.88
CA SER A 71 -25.33 -16.75 -13.97
C SER A 71 -25.66 -17.46 -12.66
N VAL A 72 -25.56 -16.77 -11.52
CA VAL A 72 -26.10 -17.27 -10.25
C VAL A 72 -27.62 -17.08 -10.28
N PRO A 73 -28.44 -18.15 -10.40
CA PRO A 73 -29.87 -18.03 -10.18
C PRO A 73 -30.07 -17.50 -8.75
N GLN A 74 -30.93 -16.49 -8.57
CA GLN A 74 -31.37 -16.03 -7.25
C GLN A 74 -32.03 -17.19 -6.50
N SER A 75 -31.24 -18.04 -5.86
CA SER A 75 -31.72 -19.05 -4.96
C SER A 75 -31.62 -18.47 -3.55
N ARG A 76 -32.80 -18.09 -3.03
CA ARG A 76 -33.15 -17.88 -1.62
C ARG A 76 -32.68 -16.59 -0.95
N ALA A 77 -33.38 -15.50 -1.27
CA ALA A 77 -33.89 -14.59 -0.24
C ALA A 77 -35.37 -14.95 0.04
N ALA A 78 -35.60 -16.17 0.51
CA ALA A 78 -36.86 -16.63 1.08
C ALA A 78 -36.49 -17.62 2.20
N ASN A 79 -37.00 -17.33 3.40
CA ASN A 79 -36.79 -18.01 4.68
C ASN A 79 -35.53 -17.64 5.49
N SER A 80 -35.68 -16.60 6.31
CA SER A 80 -35.58 -16.77 7.76
C SER A 80 -36.54 -15.78 8.42
N GLY A 81 -37.65 -16.33 8.94
CA GLY A 81 -38.49 -15.67 9.94
C GLY A 81 -37.93 -15.84 11.34
#